data_AF-A0AAU8T4X1-F1
#
_entry.id   AF-A0AAU8T4X1-F1
#
_cell.length_a   1.000
_cell.length_b   1.000
_cell.length_c   1.000
_cell.angle_alpha   90.00
_cell.angle_beta   90.00
_cell.angle_gamma   90.00
#
_symmetry.space_group_name_H-M   'P 1'
#
loop_
_entity.id
_entity.type
_entity.pdbx_description
1 polymer ?
#
loop_
_entity_poly.entity_id
_entity_poly.type
_entity_poly.pdbx_seq_one_letter_code
_entity_poly.pdbx_strand_id
1 'polypeptide(L)'
;MDTLQETLKDVQLRLSVAHRKRLTHKDMAELARVSPRALGEWMRGATAPAGMTALLRLLSQLPLDQVGEVLLQWQHDESEDTTGGDASEDARPGGH
;
A
#
# COMPACT_ATOMS: atom_id res chain seq x y z
N MET A 1 23.44 -8.08 -0.44
CA MET A 1 22.52 -8.00 0.70
C MET A 1 21.19 -7.55 0.11
N ASP A 2 20.37 -8.51 -0.30
CA ASP A 2 19.07 -8.28 -0.95
C ASP A 2 18.02 -7.85 0.08
N THR A 3 18.18 -6.62 0.57
CA THR A 3 17.41 -6.06 1.69
C THR A 3 15.91 -6.08 1.44
N LEU A 4 15.45 -5.87 0.21
CA LEU A 4 14.02 -5.80 -0.09
C LEU A 4 13.31 -7.14 0.07
N GLN A 5 13.94 -8.23 -0.38
CA GLN A 5 13.33 -9.57 -0.28
C GLN A 5 13.18 -10.00 1.17
N GLU A 6 14.20 -9.75 2.00
CA GLU A 6 14.17 -10.06 3.42
C GLU A 6 13.13 -9.19 4.15
N THR A 7 13.06 -7.90 3.85
CA THR A 7 12.02 -7.01 4.38
C THR A 7 10.62 -7.48 3.99
N LEU A 8 10.39 -7.88 2.73
CA LEU A 8 9.08 -8.38 2.29
C LEU A 8 8.66 -9.65 3.04
N LYS A 9 9.61 -10.57 3.30
CA LYS A 9 9.34 -11.78 4.08
C LYS A 9 9.01 -11.47 5.55
N ASP A 10 9.72 -10.52 6.16
CA ASP A 10 9.45 -10.10 7.53
C ASP A 10 8.08 -9.42 7.65
N VAL A 11 7.74 -8.55 6.70
CA VAL A 11 6.42 -7.91 6.61
C VAL A 11 5.32 -8.95 6.42
N GLN A 12 5.51 -9.95 5.53
CA GLN A 12 4.55 -11.03 5.33
C GLN A 12 4.28 -11.80 6.63
N LEU A 13 5.33 -12.10 7.40
CA LEU A 13 5.21 -12.82 8.67
C LEU A 13 4.40 -12.00 9.68
N ARG A 14 4.76 -10.72 9.86
CA ARG A 14 4.07 -9.81 10.78
C ARG A 14 2.60 -9.61 10.40
N LEU A 15 2.31 -9.40 9.11
CA LEU A 15 0.94 -9.27 8.63
C LEU A 15 0.16 -10.56 8.82
N SER A 16 0.78 -11.73 8.64
CA SER A 16 0.12 -13.02 8.89
C SER A 16 -0.27 -13.19 10.36
N VAL A 17 0.60 -12.75 11.28
CA VAL A 17 0.31 -12.74 12.72
C VAL A 17 -0.82 -11.75 13.03
N ALA A 18 -0.76 -10.54 12.49
CA ALA A 18 -1.78 -9.51 12.70
C ALA A 18 -3.16 -9.94 12.20
N HIS A 19 -3.24 -10.57 11.02
CA HIS A 19 -4.49 -11.05 10.42
C HIS A 19 -4.93 -12.44 10.94
N ARG A 20 -4.14 -13.07 11.82
CA ARG A 20 -4.36 -14.46 12.31
C ARG A 20 -4.58 -15.48 11.17
N LYS A 21 -3.97 -15.24 10.01
CA LYS A 21 -4.07 -16.07 8.80
C LYS A 21 -2.70 -16.11 8.13
N ARG A 22 -2.32 -17.27 7.59
CA ARG A 22 -1.14 -17.37 6.72
C ARG A 22 -1.41 -16.63 5.41
N LEU A 23 -0.79 -15.47 5.22
CA LEU A 23 -0.89 -14.72 3.98
C LEU A 23 -0.03 -15.35 2.90
N THR A 24 -0.63 -15.62 1.75
CA THR A 24 0.08 -16.08 0.55
C THR A 24 0.62 -14.88 -0.23
N HIS A 25 1.46 -15.15 -1.22
CA HIS A 25 1.91 -14.12 -2.16
C HIS A 25 0.73 -13.43 -2.87
N LYS A 26 -0.37 -14.14 -3.10
CA LYS A 26 -1.57 -13.55 -3.69
C LYS A 26 -2.24 -12.58 -2.72
N ASP A 27 -2.43 -12.99 -1.46
CA ASP A 27 -3.02 -12.12 -0.44
C ASP A 27 -2.17 -10.85 -0.23
N MET A 28 -0.84 -10.97 -0.23
CA MET A 28 0.06 -9.81 -0.15
C MET A 28 -0.08 -8.87 -1.35
N ALA A 29 -0.25 -9.42 -2.56
CA ALA A 29 -0.38 -8.61 -3.77
C ALA A 29 -1.70 -7.83 -3.75
N GLU A 30 -2.77 -8.49 -3.28
CA GLU A 30 -4.08 -7.85 -3.06
C GLU A 30 -3.98 -6.75 -1.99
N LEU A 31 -3.34 -7.01 -0.85
CA LEU A 31 -3.13 -6.03 0.22
C LEU A 31 -2.29 -4.82 -0.23
N ALA A 32 -1.27 -5.06 -1.04
CA ALA A 32 -0.40 -4.00 -1.57
C ALA A 32 -0.96 -3.36 -2.84
N ARG A 33 -2.16 -3.77 -3.32
CA ARG A 33 -2.79 -3.30 -4.57
C ARG A 33 -1.87 -3.38 -5.80
N VAL A 34 -1.05 -4.43 -5.87
CA VAL A 34 -0.14 -4.70 -6.99
C VAL A 34 -0.48 -6.00 -7.68
N SER A 35 -0.01 -6.17 -8.92
CA SER A 35 -0.17 -7.46 -9.59
C SER A 35 0.60 -8.57 -8.86
N PRO A 36 0.06 -9.80 -8.75
CA PRO A 36 0.77 -10.93 -8.17
C PRO A 36 2.10 -11.24 -8.87
N ARG A 37 2.19 -10.90 -10.17
CA ARG A 37 3.40 -11.02 -10.97
C ARG A 37 4.49 -10.07 -10.49
N ALA A 38 4.16 -8.78 -10.31
CA ALA A 38 5.12 -7.79 -9.82
C ALA A 38 5.64 -8.18 -8.43
N LEU A 39 4.74 -8.52 -7.50
CA LEU A 39 5.15 -8.97 -6.16
C LEU A 39 6.00 -10.25 -6.22
N GLY A 40 5.67 -11.19 -7.11
CA GLY A 40 6.46 -12.39 -7.34
C GLY A 40 7.88 -12.10 -7.84
N GLU A 41 8.04 -11.11 -8.73
CA GLU A 41 9.35 -10.65 -9.20
C GLU A 41 10.16 -9.99 -8.09
N TRP A 42 9.51 -9.22 -7.20
CA TRP A 42 10.14 -8.58 -6.05
C TRP A 42 10.65 -9.61 -5.03
N MET A 43 9.82 -10.61 -4.71
CA MET A 43 10.21 -11.68 -3.77
C MET A 43 11.25 -12.65 -4.32
N ARG A 44 11.41 -12.71 -5.65
CA ARG A 44 12.50 -13.44 -6.31
C ARG A 44 13.80 -12.64 -6.40
N GLY A 45 13.79 -11.35 -6.03
CA GLY A 45 14.94 -10.47 -6.17
C GLY A 45 15.26 -10.11 -7.63
N ALA A 46 14.35 -10.37 -8.57
CA ALA A 46 14.61 -10.17 -10.00
C ALA A 46 14.53 -8.69 -10.40
N THR A 47 13.57 -7.95 -9.83
CA THR A 47 13.29 -6.56 -10.18
C THR A 47 12.79 -5.82 -8.96
N ALA A 48 13.69 -5.38 -8.08
CA ALA A 48 13.32 -4.48 -6.99
C ALA A 48 13.08 -3.07 -7.53
N PRO A 49 11.90 -2.44 -7.34
CA PRO A 49 11.69 -1.06 -7.76
C PRO A 49 12.60 -0.14 -6.96
N ALA A 50 13.51 0.57 -7.63
CA ALA A 50 14.42 1.52 -6.97
C ALA A 50 13.66 2.55 -6.13
N GLY A 51 12.45 2.94 -6.56
CA GLY A 51 11.57 3.83 -5.82
C GLY A 51 11.10 3.27 -4.46
N MET A 52 10.78 1.98 -4.36
CA MET A 52 10.36 1.38 -3.09
C MET A 52 11.53 1.34 -2.09
N THR A 53 12.72 0.95 -2.56
CA THR A 53 13.91 0.94 -1.71
C THR A 53 14.31 2.34 -1.27
N ALA A 54 14.20 3.34 -2.15
CA ALA A 54 14.44 4.74 -1.80
C ALA A 54 13.43 5.24 -0.75
N LEU A 55 12.15 4.94 -0.91
CA LEU A 55 11.11 5.32 0.06
C LEU A 55 11.35 4.69 1.43
N LEU A 56 11.60 3.38 1.50
CA LEU A 56 11.90 2.69 2.76
C LEU A 56 13.14 3.27 3.44
N ARG A 57 14.16 3.64 2.66
CA ARG A 57 15.38 4.26 3.19
C ARG A 57 15.13 5.68 3.72
N LEU A 58 14.24 6.45 3.10
CA LEU A 58 13.82 7.75 3.60
C LEU A 58 13.00 7.61 4.88
N LEU A 59 12.04 6.68 4.91
CA LEU A 59 11.26 6.39 6.12
C LEU A 59 12.13 5.90 7.28
N SER A 60 13.18 5.11 7.02
CA SER A 60 14.10 4.64 8.05
C SER A 60 14.94 5.74 8.72
N GLN A 61 15.01 6.94 8.11
CA GLN A 61 15.71 8.09 8.69
C GLN A 61 14.81 8.93 9.61
N LEU A 62 13.50 8.66 9.60
CA LEU A 62 12.54 9.35 10.45
C LEU A 62 12.38 8.65 11.81
N PRO A 63 12.05 9.40 12.87
CA PRO A 63 11.57 8.82 14.13
C PRO A 63 10.32 7.97 13.91
N LEU A 64 10.16 6.91 14.71
CA LEU A 64 9.06 5.95 14.55
C LEU A 64 7.67 6.59 14.67
N ASP A 65 7.54 7.63 15.50
CA ASP A 65 6.33 8.46 15.64
C ASP A 65 5.95 9.13 14.31
N GLN A 66 6.92 9.77 13.65
CA GLN A 66 6.72 10.42 12.35
C GLN A 66 6.49 9.42 11.22
N VAL A 67 7.11 8.24 11.26
CA VAL A 67 6.80 7.17 10.29
C VAL A 67 5.34 6.74 10.43
N GLY A 68 4.83 6.62 11.66
CA GLY A 68 3.43 6.32 11.92
C GLY A 68 2.48 7.36 11.33
N GLU A 69 2.76 8.65 11.53
CA GLU A 69 1.97 9.75 10.97
C GLU A 69 1.92 9.73 9.43
N VAL A 70 3.06 9.53 8.77
CA VAL A 70 3.14 9.46 7.30
C VAL A 70 2.33 8.28 6.77
N LEU A 71 2.40 7.11 7.40
CA LEU A 71 1.63 5.93 6.99
C LEU A 71 0.13 6.12 7.22
N LEU A 72 -0.28 6.73 8.34
CA LEU A 72 -1.68 7.03 8.64
C LEU A 72 -2.27 8.02 7.64
N GLN A 73 -1.53 9.08 7.31
CA GLN A 73 -1.96 10.06 6.30
C GLN A 73 -2.15 9.40 4.94
N TRP A 74 -1.22 8.53 4.54
CA TRP A 74 -1.31 7.85 3.24
C TRP A 74 -2.51 6.90 3.18
N GLN A 75 -2.81 6.19 4.27
CA GLN A 75 -4.01 5.35 4.36
C GLN A 75 -5.31 6.15 4.24
N HIS A 76 -5.34 7.37 4.77
CA HIS A 76 -6.51 8.26 4.69
C HIS A 76 -6.73 8.78 3.26
N ASP A 77 -5.65 9.21 2.60
CA ASP A 77 -5.68 9.71 1.22
C ASP A 77 -6.21 8.66 0.23
N GLU A 78 -5.81 7.39 0.39
CA GLU A 78 -6.34 6.27 -0.41
C GLU A 78 -7.83 5.96 -0.14
N SER A 79 -8.37 6.42 1.00
CA SER A 79 -9.77 6.18 1.39
C SER A 79 -10.70 7.28 0.89
N GLU A 80 -10.23 8.52 0.84
CA GLU A 80 -11.02 9.70 0.42
C GLU A 80 -11.28 9.75 -1.10
N ASP A 81 -10.44 9.13 -1.92
CA ASP A 81 -10.59 9.07 -3.39
C ASP A 81 -11.84 8.27 -3.85
N THR A 82 -12.53 7.58 -2.94
CA THR A 82 -13.74 6.80 -3.25
C THR A 82 -15.07 7.49 -2.95
N THR A 83 -15.08 8.70 -2.38
CA THR A 83 -16.33 9.39 -1.97
C THR A 83 -16.57 10.75 -2.64
N GLY A 84 -15.62 11.30 -3.41
CA GLY A 84 -15.74 12.61 -4.06
C GLY A 84 -16.47 12.66 -5.41
N GLY A 85 -17.51 11.84 -5.63
CA GLY A 85 -18.10 11.66 -6.96
C GLY A 85 -19.62 11.51 -7.02
N ASP A 86 -20.39 12.06 -6.07
CA ASP A 86 -21.84 12.25 -6.28
C ASP A 86 -22.41 13.28 -5.30
N ALA A 87 -22.49 14.55 -5.72
CA ALA A 87 -23.55 15.47 -5.31
C ALA A 87 -23.40 16.84 -5.99
N SER A 88 -24.51 17.27 -6.59
CA SER A 88 -24.87 18.64 -7.00
C SER A 88 -24.34 19.14 -8.34
N GLU A 89 -25.24 19.26 -9.32
CA GLU A 89 -26.00 20.50 -9.59
C GLU A 89 -26.87 20.27 -10.85
N ASP A 90 -28.11 20.72 -11.05
CA ASP A 90 -29.24 21.15 -10.25
C ASP A 90 -30.41 21.21 -11.26
N ALA A 91 -31.62 21.29 -10.75
CA ALA A 91 -32.89 21.13 -11.44
C ALA A 91 -33.14 22.11 -12.61
N ARG A 92 -33.83 21.63 -13.65
CA ARG A 92 -34.66 22.49 -14.52
C ARG A 92 -36.13 22.23 -14.24
N PRO A 93 -36.89 23.20 -13.70
CA PRO A 93 -38.33 23.08 -13.56
C PRO A 93 -39.01 23.29 -14.92
N GLY A 94 -40.16 22.65 -15.10
CA GLY A 94 -40.93 22.66 -16.35
C GLY A 94 -41.51 24.02 -16.74
N GLY A 95 -42.00 24.08 -17.98
CA GLY A 95 -42.73 25.23 -18.51
C GLY A 95 -43.47 24.90 -19.79
N HIS A 96 -44.76 24.55 -19.60
CA HIS A 96 -45.97 24.86 -20.36
C HIS A 96 -46.06 24.67 -21.89
#